data_AF-A0A3D3L6G7-F1
#
_entry.id   AF-A0A3D3L6G7-F1
#
_cell.length_a   1.000
_cell.length_b   1.000
_cell.length_c   1.000
_cell.angle_alpha   90.00
_cell.angle_beta   90.00
_cell.angle_gamma   90.00
#
_symmetry.space_group_name_H-M   'P 1'
#
loop_
_entity.id
_entity.type
_entity.pdbx_description
1 polymer ?
#
loop_
_entity_poly.entity_id
_entity_poly.type
_entity_poly.pdbx_seq_one_letter_code
_entity_poly.pdbx_strand_id
1 'polypeptide(L)'
;MRAGAPRGGLLVWGMTPNGLPKRWWLPPLLWTAAFLAVLIPALVFSATAREVAAKGLMNILGLLATPFILETVTALAGLALVLAWNQWRIQKDGDGWVYLAKTEPDPASLAAGADKAEHRLAAVVLAEKPDSALDFEARLAVAEGYLELGLGREALEHLDMLAPDEQAHERAAALRVKAASLAA
;
A
#
# COMPACT_ATOMS: atom_id res chain seq x y z
N MET A 1 43.75 13.98 5.16
CA MET A 1 42.90 14.88 5.96
C MET A 1 41.67 15.26 5.13
N ARG A 2 40.54 14.58 5.34
CA ARG A 2 39.22 14.98 4.82
C ARG A 2 38.34 15.29 6.02
N ALA A 3 37.85 16.52 6.09
CA ALA A 3 36.99 17.00 7.16
C ALA A 3 35.66 16.22 7.14
N GLY A 4 35.39 15.51 8.24
CA GLY A 4 34.08 14.90 8.48
C GLY A 4 33.08 15.98 8.84
N ALA A 5 32.04 16.15 8.02
CA ALA A 5 30.90 16.97 8.37
C ALA A 5 30.13 16.30 9.53
N PRO A 6 29.78 17.02 10.61
CA PRO A 6 28.95 16.47 11.66
C PRO A 6 27.52 16.29 11.11
N ARG A 7 27.07 15.03 11.00
CA ARG A 7 25.64 14.71 10.87
C ARG A 7 24.97 15.10 12.18
N GLY A 8 24.57 16.37 12.27
CA GLY A 8 23.72 16.90 13.33
C GLY A 8 22.36 16.22 13.27
N GLY A 9 22.27 15.03 13.88
CA GLY A 9 21.01 14.40 14.23
C GLY A 9 20.34 15.26 15.31
N LEU A 10 19.66 16.32 14.88
CA LEU A 10 18.59 16.92 15.66
C LEU A 10 17.45 15.89 15.70
N LEU A 11 17.61 14.88 16.56
CA LEU A 11 16.50 14.16 17.15
C LEU A 11 15.69 15.22 17.90
N VAL A 12 14.73 15.82 17.19
CA VAL A 12 13.72 16.70 17.80
C VAL A 12 12.92 15.82 18.75
N TRP A 13 13.35 15.85 20.01
CA TRP A 13 12.71 15.18 21.13
C TRP A 13 11.21 15.48 21.10
N GLY A 14 10.38 14.48 20.79
CA GLY A 14 8.92 14.59 20.83
C GLY A 14 8.19 14.42 19.49
N MET A 15 8.87 14.16 18.37
CA MET A 15 8.20 13.71 17.14
C MET A 15 8.06 12.18 17.10
N THR A 16 6.91 11.70 16.62
CA THR A 16 6.69 10.29 16.29
C THR A 16 7.51 9.93 15.03
N PRO A 17 7.68 8.63 14.70
CA PRO A 17 8.38 8.21 13.47
C PRO A 17 7.80 8.84 12.19
N ASN A 18 6.55 9.30 12.24
CA ASN A 18 5.84 9.93 11.13
C ASN A 18 6.01 11.46 11.10
N GLY A 19 6.89 12.04 11.94
CA GLY A 19 7.14 13.48 12.01
C GLY A 19 6.06 14.30 12.76
N LEU A 20 5.06 13.64 13.36
CA LEU A 20 3.99 14.32 14.10
C LEU A 20 4.37 14.51 15.58
N PRO A 21 4.01 15.63 16.22
CA PRO A 21 4.27 15.79 17.65
C PRO A 21 3.54 14.71 18.47
N LYS A 22 4.18 14.20 19.53
CA LYS A 22 3.68 13.11 20.41
C LYS A 22 2.25 13.34 20.95
N ARG A 23 1.77 14.59 20.97
CA ARG A 23 0.44 15.00 21.43
C ARG A 23 -0.36 15.78 20.37
N TRP A 24 -0.19 15.45 19.09
CA TRP A 24 -0.91 16.12 17.99
C TRP A 24 -2.44 16.06 18.10
N TRP A 25 -2.98 15.06 18.79
CA TRP A 25 -4.42 14.90 19.04
C TRP A 25 -4.97 15.78 20.18
N LEU A 26 -4.09 16.35 21.01
CA LEU A 26 -4.51 17.12 22.20
C LEU A 26 -5.12 18.49 21.84
N PRO A 27 -4.52 19.29 20.93
CA PRO A 27 -5.11 20.56 20.51
C PRO A 27 -6.54 20.46 19.95
N PRO A 28 -6.87 19.57 18.99
CA PRO A 28 -8.24 19.49 18.49
C PRO A 28 -9.23 19.07 19.58
N LEU A 29 -8.83 18.20 20.51
CA LEU A 29 -9.66 17.77 21.62
C LEU A 29 -9.93 18.91 22.64
N LEU A 30 -8.94 19.76 22.90
CA LEU A 30 -9.12 20.93 23.75
C LEU A 30 -10.03 21.96 23.08
N TRP A 31 -9.89 22.17 21.77
CA TRP A 31 -10.75 23.07 21.02
C TRP A 31 -12.21 22.61 20.99
N THR A 32 -12.46 21.31 20.80
CA THR A 32 -13.82 20.77 20.85
C THR A 32 -14.41 20.88 22.25
N ALA A 33 -13.64 20.57 23.30
CA ALA A 33 -14.08 20.72 24.67
C ALA A 33 -14.42 22.18 25.01
N ALA A 34 -13.56 23.13 24.62
CA ALA A 34 -13.78 24.55 24.83
C ALA A 34 -15.02 25.06 24.07
N PHE A 35 -15.20 24.62 22.82
CA PHE A 35 -16.38 24.96 22.03
C PHE A 35 -17.67 24.45 22.70
N LEU A 36 -17.69 23.20 23.15
CA LEU A 36 -18.85 22.63 23.85
C LEU A 36 -19.12 23.33 25.19
N ALA A 37 -18.07 23.69 25.92
CA ALA A 37 -18.19 24.42 27.19
C ALA A 37 -18.82 25.81 27.03
N VAL A 38 -18.72 26.43 25.86
CA VAL A 38 -19.40 27.71 25.54
C VAL A 38 -20.79 27.47 24.93
N LEU A 39 -20.90 26.51 24.02
CA LEU A 39 -22.14 26.22 23.29
C LEU A 39 -23.24 25.73 24.23
N ILE A 40 -22.94 24.80 25.14
CA ILE A 40 -23.95 24.19 26.01
C ILE A 40 -24.62 25.26 26.92
N PRO A 41 -23.88 26.11 27.66
CA PRO A 41 -24.50 27.19 28.42
C PRO A 41 -25.29 28.16 27.54
N ALA A 42 -24.79 28.52 26.35
CA ALA A 42 -25.52 29.38 25.44
C ALA A 42 -26.88 28.78 25.06
N LEU A 43 -26.95 27.48 24.78
CA LEU A 43 -28.19 26.77 24.50
C LEU A 43 -29.09 26.61 25.73
N VAL A 44 -28.55 26.53 26.94
CA VAL A 44 -29.37 26.39 28.16
C VAL A 44 -29.99 27.74 28.56
N PHE A 45 -29.20 28.81 28.54
CA PHE A 45 -29.61 30.11 29.10
C PHE A 45 -30.20 31.09 28.08
N SER A 46 -29.93 30.93 26.78
CA SER A 46 -30.45 31.84 25.75
C SER A 46 -31.52 31.19 24.89
N ALA A 47 -32.75 31.73 24.95
CA ALA A 47 -33.84 31.31 24.08
C ALA A 47 -33.52 31.55 22.59
N THR A 48 -32.91 32.69 22.27
CA THR A 48 -32.49 33.04 20.91
C THR A 48 -31.43 32.07 20.39
N ALA A 49 -30.46 31.68 21.21
CA ALA A 49 -29.45 30.72 20.80
C ALA A 49 -30.06 29.35 20.47
N ARG A 50 -31.04 28.88 21.25
CA ARG A 50 -31.79 27.65 20.95
C ARG A 50 -32.55 27.75 19.64
N GLU A 51 -33.25 28.84 19.40
CA GLU A 51 -34.02 29.02 18.17
C GLU A 51 -33.11 29.02 16.94
N VAL A 52 -32.01 29.76 17.00
CA VAL A 52 -31.01 29.79 15.91
C VAL A 52 -30.38 28.42 15.70
N ALA A 53 -30.02 27.72 16.78
CA ALA A 53 -29.45 26.38 16.69
C ALA A 53 -30.45 25.36 16.12
N ALA A 54 -31.72 25.43 16.53
CA ALA A 54 -32.77 24.56 16.01
C ALA A 54 -33.03 24.81 14.51
N LYS A 55 -33.13 26.08 14.09
CA LYS A 55 -33.27 26.44 12.66
C LYS A 55 -32.06 25.99 11.85
N GLY A 56 -30.85 26.22 12.38
CA GLY A 56 -29.61 25.79 11.76
C GLY A 56 -29.55 24.27 11.60
N LEU A 57 -29.90 23.52 12.65
CA LEU A 57 -29.97 22.06 12.63
C LEU A 57 -30.99 21.56 11.61
N MET A 58 -32.20 22.13 11.59
CA MET A 58 -33.23 21.76 10.61
C MET A 58 -32.79 22.06 9.17
N ASN A 59 -32.09 23.17 8.93
CA ASN A 59 -31.54 23.47 7.61
C ASN A 59 -30.45 22.46 7.19
N ILE A 60 -29.55 22.08 8.10
CA ILE A 60 -28.53 21.06 7.84
C ILE A 60 -29.19 19.72 7.54
N LEU A 61 -30.17 19.31 8.35
CA LEU A 61 -30.91 18.06 8.13
C LEU A 61 -31.70 18.10 6.82
N GLY A 62 -32.33 19.22 6.48
CA GLY A 62 -33.01 19.41 5.20
C GLY A 62 -32.06 19.31 4.01
N LEU A 63 -30.86 19.89 4.12
CA LEU A 63 -29.80 19.76 3.11
C LEU A 63 -29.34 18.30 2.97
N LEU A 64 -29.04 17.62 4.10
CA LEU A 64 -28.61 16.22 4.09
C LEU A 64 -29.69 15.26 3.59
N ALA A 65 -30.97 15.61 3.75
CA ALA A 65 -32.11 14.86 3.25
C ALA A 65 -32.40 15.09 1.75
N THR A 66 -31.62 15.94 1.06
CA THR A 66 -31.79 16.10 -0.39
C THR A 66 -31.48 14.78 -1.11
N PRO A 67 -32.25 14.42 -2.16
CA PRO A 67 -32.06 13.15 -2.87
C PRO A 67 -30.63 12.95 -3.35
N PHE A 68 -30.01 14.01 -3.88
CA PHE A 68 -28.62 13.98 -4.36
C PHE A 68 -27.60 13.60 -3.27
N ILE A 69 -27.72 14.18 -2.07
CA ILE A 69 -26.79 13.87 -0.97
C ILE A 69 -27.01 12.44 -0.49
N LEU A 70 -28.26 12.00 -0.32
CA LEU A 70 -28.57 10.64 0.09
C LEU A 70 -28.09 9.59 -0.92
N GLU A 71 -28.31 9.82 -2.21
CA GLU A 71 -27.81 8.96 -3.29
C GLU A 71 -26.29 8.90 -3.29
N THR A 72 -25.61 10.04 -3.15
CA THR A 72 -24.14 10.10 -3.12
C THR A 72 -23.58 9.36 -1.92
N VAL A 73 -24.14 9.57 -0.72
CA VAL A 73 -23.71 8.87 0.50
C VAL A 73 -23.95 7.36 0.37
N THR A 74 -25.10 6.96 -0.18
CA THR A 74 -25.43 5.54 -0.40
C THR A 74 -24.48 4.90 -1.41
N ALA A 75 -24.16 5.59 -2.50
CA ALA A 75 -23.22 5.12 -3.51
C ALA A 75 -21.80 4.96 -2.93
N LEU A 76 -21.32 5.95 -2.17
CA LEU A 76 -20.03 5.89 -1.50
C LEU A 76 -19.97 4.80 -0.44
N ALA A 77 -21.03 4.63 0.35
CA ALA A 77 -21.12 3.55 1.34
C ALA A 77 -21.12 2.17 0.66
N GLY A 78 -21.89 2.01 -0.43
CA GLY A 78 -21.89 0.79 -1.24
C GLY A 78 -20.51 0.48 -1.82
N LEU A 79 -19.82 1.48 -2.38
CA LEU A 79 -18.46 1.33 -2.88
C LEU A 79 -17.49 0.92 -1.76
N ALA A 80 -17.55 1.59 -0.61
CA ALA A 80 -16.71 1.26 0.54
C ALA A 80 -16.93 -0.18 1.03
N LEU A 81 -18.19 -0.65 1.04
CA LEU A 81 -18.53 -2.04 1.37
C LEU A 81 -17.93 -3.03 0.37
N VAL A 82 -18.04 -2.75 -0.93
CA VAL A 82 -17.45 -3.61 -1.98
C VAL A 82 -15.93 -3.69 -1.83
N LEU A 83 -15.27 -2.55 -1.60
CA LEU A 83 -13.82 -2.51 -1.39
C LEU A 83 -13.40 -3.27 -0.12
N ALA A 84 -14.12 -3.06 0.98
CA ALA A 84 -13.86 -3.76 2.24
C ALA A 84 -14.06 -5.28 2.09
N TRP A 85 -15.12 -5.70 1.39
CA TRP A 85 -15.38 -7.09 1.08
C TRP A 85 -14.30 -7.70 0.19
N ASN A 86 -13.88 -6.98 -0.85
CA ASN A 86 -12.81 -7.43 -1.74
C ASN A 86 -11.49 -7.58 -0.97
N GLN A 87 -11.15 -6.60 -0.13
CA GLN A 87 -9.96 -6.67 0.71
C GLN A 87 -10.00 -7.86 1.67
N TRP A 88 -11.15 -8.08 2.31
CA TRP A 88 -11.35 -9.23 3.18
C TRP A 88 -11.18 -10.56 2.41
N ARG A 89 -11.73 -10.64 1.19
CA ARG A 89 -11.57 -11.81 0.32
C ARG A 89 -10.12 -12.04 -0.07
N ILE A 90 -9.38 -10.99 -0.44
CA ILE A 90 -7.94 -11.09 -0.75
C ILE A 90 -7.13 -11.54 0.47
N GLN A 91 -7.45 -11.05 1.66
CA GLN A 91 -6.78 -11.46 2.90
C GLN A 91 -7.06 -12.93 3.25
N LYS A 92 -8.27 -13.42 2.99
CA LYS A 92 -8.69 -14.78 3.33
C LYS A 92 -8.23 -15.81 2.30
N ASP A 93 -8.50 -15.55 1.04
CA ASP A 93 -8.31 -16.51 -0.06
C ASP A 93 -6.98 -16.30 -0.80
N GLY A 94 -6.19 -15.31 -0.38
CA GLY A 94 -5.01 -14.85 -1.11
C GLY A 94 -5.38 -14.02 -2.33
N ASP A 95 -4.33 -13.46 -2.95
CA ASP A 95 -4.49 -12.68 -4.18
C ASP A 95 -4.89 -13.65 -5.30
N GLY A 96 -6.18 -13.65 -5.66
CA GLY A 96 -6.80 -14.59 -6.59
C GLY A 96 -6.40 -14.37 -8.05
N TRP A 97 -5.15 -14.01 -8.30
CA TRP A 97 -4.61 -13.88 -9.64
C TRP A 97 -4.38 -15.27 -10.20
N VAL A 98 -4.96 -15.49 -11.37
CA VAL A 98 -4.62 -16.60 -12.26
C VAL A 98 -3.17 -16.36 -12.70
N TYR A 99 -2.23 -17.14 -12.16
CA TYR A 99 -0.85 -17.09 -12.60
C TYR A 99 -0.76 -17.74 -13.98
N LEU A 100 -0.41 -16.96 -15.00
CA LEU A 100 -0.18 -17.48 -16.35
C LEU A 100 1.30 -17.86 -16.48
N ALA A 101 1.59 -19.15 -16.68
CA ALA A 101 2.92 -19.60 -17.06
C ALA A 101 3.32 -18.99 -18.42
N LYS A 102 4.33 -18.11 -18.43
CA LYS A 102 4.96 -17.63 -19.67
C LYS A 102 5.87 -18.72 -20.23
N THR A 103 5.31 -19.84 -20.68
CA THR A 103 6.06 -20.86 -21.40
C THR A 103 5.63 -20.82 -22.86
N GLU A 104 6.58 -20.71 -23.78
CA GLU A 104 6.30 -21.02 -25.18
C GLU A 104 5.74 -22.45 -25.26
N PRO A 105 4.67 -22.70 -26.02
CA PRO A 105 3.99 -23.98 -25.99
C PRO A 105 4.94 -25.08 -26.50
N ASP A 106 5.18 -26.09 -25.67
CA ASP A 106 5.95 -27.26 -26.07
C ASP A 106 5.21 -28.04 -27.19
N PRO A 107 5.94 -28.76 -28.06
CA PRO A 107 5.34 -29.55 -29.15
C PRO A 107 4.28 -30.57 -28.71
N ALA A 108 4.36 -31.14 -27.50
CA ALA A 108 3.32 -32.03 -26.95
C ALA A 108 2.05 -31.26 -26.57
N SER A 109 2.19 -30.03 -26.08
CA SER A 109 1.09 -29.12 -25.77
C SER A 109 0.35 -28.65 -27.03
N LEU A 110 1.07 -28.42 -28.13
CA LEU A 110 0.48 -28.13 -29.45
C LEU A 110 -0.30 -29.33 -30.00
N ALA A 111 0.22 -30.55 -29.84
CA ALA A 111 -0.47 -31.78 -30.25
C ALA A 111 -1.77 -32.04 -29.46
N ALA A 112 -1.87 -31.51 -28.24
CA ALA A 112 -3.08 -31.58 -27.40
C ALA A 112 -4.13 -30.49 -27.71
N GLY A 113 -3.93 -29.66 -28.74
CA GLY A 113 -4.92 -28.67 -29.18
C GLY A 113 -4.77 -27.28 -28.53
N ALA A 114 -3.56 -26.92 -28.06
CA ALA A 114 -3.24 -25.58 -27.57
C ALA A 114 -3.28 -24.50 -28.67
N ASP A 115 -3.61 -24.85 -29.92
CA ASP A 115 -3.90 -23.88 -30.98
C ASP A 115 -5.25 -23.16 -30.76
N LYS A 116 -6.20 -23.78 -30.06
CA LYS A 116 -7.53 -23.22 -29.72
C LYS A 116 -7.49 -22.35 -28.46
N ALA A 117 -8.08 -21.17 -28.51
CA ALA A 117 -8.07 -20.17 -27.43
C ALA A 117 -8.57 -20.72 -26.08
N GLU A 118 -9.53 -21.65 -26.12
CA GLU A 118 -10.15 -22.27 -24.93
C GLU A 118 -9.20 -23.22 -24.17
N HIS A 119 -8.23 -23.83 -24.88
CA HIS A 119 -7.27 -24.77 -24.30
C HIS A 119 -5.91 -24.14 -23.97
N ARG A 120 -5.61 -22.94 -24.50
CA ARG A 120 -4.38 -22.19 -24.16
C ARG A 120 -4.32 -21.76 -22.71
N LEU A 121 -5.46 -21.48 -22.09
CA LEU A 121 -5.51 -20.96 -20.73
C LEU A 121 -5.52 -22.08 -19.69
N ALA A 122 -6.13 -23.24 -20.01
CA ALA A 122 -6.28 -24.35 -19.07
C ALA A 122 -4.95 -24.98 -18.62
N ALA A 123 -3.95 -25.06 -19.51
CA ALA A 123 -2.62 -25.57 -19.17
C ALA A 123 -1.67 -24.52 -18.57
N VAL A 124 -2.08 -23.25 -18.59
CA VAL A 124 -1.22 -22.09 -18.28
C VAL A 124 -1.62 -21.44 -16.95
N VAL A 125 -2.80 -21.72 -16.42
CA VAL A 125 -3.22 -21.30 -15.07
C VAL A 125 -2.52 -22.19 -14.04
N LEU A 126 -1.54 -21.65 -13.30
CA LEU A 126 -1.05 -22.31 -12.10
C LEU A 126 -2.15 -22.23 -11.03
N ALA A 127 -2.60 -23.40 -10.56
CA ALA A 127 -3.59 -23.50 -9.49
C ALA A 127 -3.05 -23.01 -8.14
N GLU A 128 -1.72 -22.99 -7.99
CA GLU A 128 -1.02 -22.58 -6.79
C GLU A 128 -0.07 -21.42 -7.13
N LYS A 129 0.17 -20.55 -6.14
CA LYS A 129 1.17 -19.50 -6.24
C LYS A 129 2.52 -20.17 -6.55
N PRO A 130 3.28 -19.70 -7.56
CA PRO A 130 4.60 -20.23 -7.84
C PRO A 130 5.46 -20.17 -6.57
N ASP A 131 6.22 -21.24 -6.34
CA ASP A 131 7.02 -21.43 -5.14
C ASP A 131 7.89 -20.19 -4.87
N SER A 132 8.00 -19.79 -3.61
CA SER A 132 8.81 -18.64 -3.18
C SER A 132 10.26 -18.71 -3.67
N ALA A 133 10.77 -19.93 -3.86
CA ALA A 133 12.08 -20.18 -4.47
C ALA A 133 12.17 -19.71 -5.94
N LEU A 134 11.11 -19.86 -6.74
CA LEU A 134 11.06 -19.35 -8.12
C LEU A 134 11.03 -17.82 -8.15
N ASP A 135 10.37 -17.20 -7.17
CA ASP A 135 10.33 -15.74 -7.03
C ASP A 135 11.68 -15.16 -6.58
N PHE A 136 12.42 -15.89 -5.74
CA PHE A 136 13.81 -15.56 -5.39
C PHE A 136 14.75 -15.66 -6.59
N GLU A 137 14.72 -16.78 -7.32
CA GLU A 137 15.54 -16.97 -8.52
C GLU A 137 15.22 -15.94 -9.61
N ALA A 138 13.95 -15.57 -9.80
CA ALA A 138 13.57 -14.51 -10.73
C ALA A 138 14.14 -13.14 -10.31
N ARG A 139 14.12 -12.80 -9.02
CA ARG A 139 14.73 -11.56 -8.50
C ARG A 139 16.26 -11.56 -8.64
N LEU A 140 16.91 -12.71 -8.46
CA LEU A 140 18.34 -12.85 -8.76
C LEU A 140 18.65 -12.69 -10.25
N ALA A 141 17.82 -13.26 -11.13
CA ALA A 141 17.99 -13.13 -12.58
C ALA A 141 17.88 -11.67 -13.06
N VAL A 142 17.03 -10.86 -12.42
CA VAL A 142 16.97 -9.41 -12.69
C VAL A 142 18.28 -8.71 -12.29
N ALA A 143 18.82 -9.03 -11.11
CA ALA A 143 20.12 -8.51 -10.68
C ALA A 143 21.27 -8.96 -11.62
N GLU A 144 21.26 -10.21 -12.06
CA GLU A 144 22.21 -10.73 -13.06
C GLU A 144 22.10 -9.96 -14.39
N GLY A 145 20.89 -9.67 -14.87
CA GLY A 145 20.66 -8.87 -16.07
C GLY A 145 21.24 -7.45 -15.96
N TYR A 146 21.09 -6.79 -14.80
CA TYR A 146 21.75 -5.49 -14.58
C TYR A 146 23.28 -5.60 -14.64
N LEU A 147 23.86 -6.70 -14.14
CA LEU A 147 25.31 -6.93 -14.22
C LEU A 147 25.79 -7.19 -15.64
N GLU A 148 25.02 -7.91 -16.45
CA GLU A 148 25.32 -8.13 -17.88
C GLU A 148 25.31 -6.81 -18.68
N LEU A 149 24.45 -5.87 -18.28
CA LEU A 149 24.38 -4.53 -18.85
C LEU A 149 25.44 -3.56 -18.28
N GLY A 150 26.27 -4.00 -17.33
CA GLY A 150 27.28 -3.16 -16.68
C GLY A 150 26.73 -2.17 -15.65
N LEU A 151 25.46 -2.32 -15.25
CA LEU A 151 24.75 -1.45 -14.31
C LEU A 151 24.92 -1.96 -12.86
N GLY A 152 26.15 -1.85 -12.35
CA GLY A 152 26.52 -2.41 -11.05
C GLY A 152 25.80 -1.77 -9.85
N ARG A 153 25.43 -0.49 -9.94
CA ARG A 153 24.79 0.24 -8.83
C ARG A 153 23.31 -0.13 -8.69
N GLU A 154 22.62 -0.27 -9.81
CA GLU A 154 21.24 -0.71 -9.92
C GLU A 154 21.10 -2.17 -9.49
N ALA A 155 22.08 -3.01 -9.84
CA ALA A 155 22.14 -4.39 -9.36
C ALA A 155 22.26 -4.47 -7.82
N LEU A 156 23.10 -3.62 -7.20
CA LEU A 156 23.22 -3.56 -5.74
C LEU A 156 21.92 -3.10 -5.08
N GLU A 157 21.29 -2.06 -5.61
CA GLU A 157 20.02 -1.56 -5.09
C GLU A 157 18.94 -2.65 -5.15
N HIS A 158 18.90 -3.42 -6.23
CA HIS A 158 17.95 -4.53 -6.36
C HIS A 158 18.24 -5.67 -5.38
N LEU A 159 19.51 -6.01 -5.15
CA LEU A 159 19.91 -7.03 -4.17
C LEU A 159 19.64 -6.59 -2.73
N ASP A 160 19.67 -5.29 -2.43
CA ASP A 160 19.34 -4.73 -1.11
C ASP A 160 17.83 -4.76 -0.79
N MET A 161 16.97 -4.93 -1.80
CA MET A 161 15.53 -5.13 -1.62
C MET A 161 15.13 -6.57 -1.27
N LEU A 162 16.06 -7.54 -1.37
CA LEU A 162 15.82 -8.93 -0.98
C LEU A 162 15.55 -9.05 0.54
N ALA A 163 14.81 -10.07 0.95
CA ALA A 163 14.57 -10.33 2.37
C ALA A 163 15.88 -10.71 3.10
N PRO A 164 16.01 -10.48 4.43
CA PRO A 164 17.28 -10.69 5.13
C PRO A 164 17.85 -12.12 5.05
N ASP A 165 16.97 -13.11 4.98
CA ASP A 165 17.28 -14.53 4.77
C ASP A 165 17.74 -14.81 3.33
N GLU A 166 17.11 -14.18 2.34
CA GLU A 166 17.49 -14.25 0.93
C GLU A 166 18.83 -13.56 0.66
N GLN A 167 19.12 -12.48 1.37
CA GLN A 167 20.40 -11.77 1.29
C GLN A 167 21.58 -12.61 1.79
N ALA A 168 21.33 -13.53 2.74
CA ALA A 168 22.34 -14.43 3.28
C ALA A 168 22.63 -15.63 2.35
N HIS A 169 21.83 -15.82 1.29
CA HIS A 169 22.02 -16.89 0.33
C HIS A 169 23.33 -16.72 -0.45
N GLU A 170 24.09 -17.81 -0.62
CA GLU A 170 25.44 -17.81 -1.21
C GLU A 170 25.48 -17.13 -2.59
N ARG A 171 24.47 -17.41 -3.42
CA ARG A 171 24.34 -16.83 -4.76
C ARG A 171 24.12 -15.31 -4.74
N ALA A 172 23.30 -14.79 -3.83
CA ALA A 172 23.07 -13.35 -3.70
C ALA A 172 24.35 -12.62 -3.23
N ALA A 173 25.11 -13.25 -2.33
CA ALA A 173 26.40 -12.72 -1.89
C ALA A 173 27.43 -12.65 -3.04
N ALA A 174 27.51 -13.69 -3.88
CA ALA A 174 28.38 -13.70 -5.04
C ALA A 174 28.04 -12.58 -6.05
N LEU A 175 26.75 -12.36 -6.31
CA LEU A 175 26.28 -11.29 -7.19
C LEU A 175 26.57 -9.89 -6.62
N ARG A 176 26.45 -9.69 -5.29
CA ARG A 176 26.84 -8.42 -4.65
C ARG A 176 28.31 -8.09 -4.84
N VAL A 177 29.20 -9.07 -4.73
CA VAL A 177 30.65 -8.87 -4.95
C VAL A 177 30.90 -8.44 -6.39
N LYS A 178 30.25 -9.10 -7.35
CA LYS A 178 30.36 -8.75 -8.78
C LYS A 178 29.77 -7.35 -9.07
N ALA A 179 28.65 -7.01 -8.46
CA ALA A 179 28.01 -5.70 -8.58
C ALA A 179 28.88 -4.57 -8.02
N ALA A 180 29.48 -4.79 -6.84
CA ALA A 180 30.41 -3.85 -6.22
C ALA A 180 31.67 -3.62 -7.07
N SER A 181 32.17 -4.64 -7.78
CA SER A 181 33.32 -4.48 -8.68
C SER A 181 33.01 -3.66 -9.94
N LEU A 182 31.76 -3.64 -10.39
CA LEU A 182 31.31 -2.88 -11.58
C LEU A 182 30.85 -1.46 -11.24
N ALA A 183 30.52 -1.20 -9.97
CA ALA A 183 30.09 0.11 -9.48
C ALA A 183 31.25 1.00 -9.00
N ALA A 184 32.47 0.47 -8.95
CA ALA A 184 33.70 1.18 -8.55
C ALA A 184 34.35 1.92 -9.71
#